data_AF-A0A2E1XBQ2-F1
#
_entry.id   AF-A0A2E1XBQ2-F1
#
_cell.length_a   1.000
_cell.length_b   1.000
_cell.length_c   1.000
_cell.angle_alpha   90.00
_cell.angle_beta   90.00
_cell.angle_gamma   90.00
#
_symmetry.space_group_name_H-M   'P 1'
#
loop_
_entity.id
_entity.type
_entity.pdbx_description
1 polymer ?
#
loop_
_entity_poly.entity_id
_entity_poly.type
_entity_poly.pdbx_seq_one_letter_code
_entity_poly.pdbx_strand_id
1 'polypeptide(L)'
;MARSLERSVKFVRPGSYIMNMLLFLLVVGAIVFYLSPWSPQPSPLLADAFAANPALNGLILGVLAIGIIYNLRQAGVIDPAVRWVEAFRESVDPARSRLPRAPSLIGAMSRLLLDADTRSGKLSPESTRAILDSIGTRMDEGREMGRYLMNLLVFLGLLGTFWGLLETVNAVADTINGLANTGGAAEDAVTQLIANLREPLSGMGTAFSSSLFGLGGSLIVGFLDLQAGQAQNRFYTDLEDWLAGMTETVRTGGKGGATYSADIDDGDLVGAIQALEAALAANTETQIKAAAGQTAELKDEIRALNRTLIRVGGGE
;
A
#
# COMPACT_ATOMS: atom_id res chain seq x y z
N MET A 1 -13.92 -34.32 -21.46
CA MET A 1 -12.82 -33.71 -22.26
C MET A 1 -12.10 -32.73 -21.36
N ALA A 2 -10.90 -33.10 -20.96
CA ALA A 2 -10.04 -32.35 -20.05
C ALA A 2 -9.68 -31.01 -20.71
N ARG A 3 -10.02 -29.89 -20.04
CA ARG A 3 -9.43 -28.58 -20.36
C ARG A 3 -7.97 -28.65 -19.95
N SER A 4 -7.09 -28.94 -20.91
CA SER A 4 -5.64 -28.78 -20.78
C SER A 4 -5.34 -27.28 -20.63
N LEU A 5 -5.53 -26.75 -19.42
CA LEU A 5 -5.18 -25.41 -18.98
C LEU A 5 -3.68 -25.32 -18.68
N GLU A 6 -2.85 -25.74 -19.64
CA GLU A 6 -1.41 -25.62 -19.53
C GLU A 6 -0.94 -24.41 -20.36
N ARG A 7 -0.68 -23.29 -19.65
CA ARG A 7 0.51 -22.40 -19.76
C ARG A 7 0.14 -21.00 -19.22
N SER A 8 0.85 -20.31 -18.34
CA SER A 8 1.96 -20.62 -17.42
C SER A 8 2.15 -19.45 -16.43
N VAL A 9 1.08 -18.95 -15.78
CA VAL A 9 1.28 -17.99 -14.69
C VAL A 9 1.28 -18.76 -13.38
N LYS A 10 2.49 -19.02 -12.86
CA LYS A 10 2.67 -19.47 -11.47
C LYS A 10 2.62 -18.21 -10.61
N PHE A 11 1.55 -18.03 -9.84
CA PHE A 11 1.52 -17.01 -8.80
C PHE A 11 2.70 -17.27 -7.85
N VAL A 12 3.59 -16.29 -7.72
CA VAL A 12 4.72 -16.43 -6.80
C VAL A 12 4.16 -16.39 -5.38
N ARG A 13 4.38 -17.45 -4.62
CA ARG A 13 3.89 -17.53 -3.23
C ARG A 13 4.48 -16.37 -2.42
N PRO A 14 3.66 -15.52 -1.78
CA PRO A 14 4.10 -14.40 -0.96
C PRO A 14 4.96 -14.79 0.26
N GLY A 15 5.04 -16.08 0.58
CA GLY A 15 5.74 -16.60 1.75
C GLY A 15 7.21 -16.20 1.85
N SER A 16 7.91 -15.92 0.75
CA SER A 16 9.29 -15.40 0.81
C SER A 16 9.37 -14.01 1.42
N TYR A 17 8.42 -13.12 1.09
CA TYR A 17 8.38 -11.75 1.63
C TYR A 17 8.05 -11.76 3.13
N ILE A 18 7.07 -12.56 3.55
CA ILE A 18 6.73 -12.73 4.97
C ILE A 18 7.92 -13.31 5.75
N MET A 19 8.61 -14.30 5.18
CA MET A 19 9.82 -14.86 5.80
C MET A 19 10.91 -13.80 5.98
N ASN A 20 11.15 -12.96 4.96
CA ASN A 20 12.14 -11.87 5.04
C ASN A 20 11.76 -10.85 6.12
N MET A 21 10.47 -10.50 6.23
CA MET A 21 9.96 -9.61 7.28
C MET A 21 10.19 -10.20 8.68
N LEU A 22 9.86 -11.49 8.86
CA LEU A 22 10.06 -12.18 10.14
C LEU A 22 11.54 -12.33 10.50
N LEU A 23 12.39 -12.64 9.52
CA LEU A 23 13.84 -12.74 9.72
C LEU A 23 14.44 -11.38 10.10
N PHE A 24 14.03 -10.31 9.42
CA PHE A 24 14.43 -8.96 9.77
C PHE A 24 14.00 -8.57 11.19
N LEU A 25 12.74 -8.83 11.55
CA LEU A 25 12.23 -8.58 12.91
C LEU A 25 12.96 -9.42 13.96
N LEU A 26 13.34 -10.66 13.64
CA LEU A 26 14.14 -11.50 14.52
C LEU A 26 15.53 -10.88 14.75
N VAL A 27 16.20 -10.41 13.69
CA VAL A 27 17.51 -9.74 13.80
C VAL A 27 17.40 -8.46 14.63
N VAL A 28 16.41 -7.61 14.35
CA VAL A 28 16.16 -6.39 15.14
C VAL A 28 15.85 -6.74 16.60
N GLY A 29 14.99 -7.74 16.84
CA GLY A 29 14.67 -8.22 18.17
C GLY A 29 15.89 -8.76 18.92
N ALA A 30 16.80 -9.46 18.24
CA ALA A 30 18.04 -9.94 18.83
C ALA A 30 18.98 -8.78 19.21
N ILE A 31 19.05 -7.73 18.39
CA ILE A 31 19.82 -6.50 18.71
C ILE A 31 19.22 -5.81 19.94
N VAL A 32 17.90 -5.61 19.97
CA VAL A 32 17.21 -5.01 21.12
C VAL A 32 17.40 -5.87 22.37
N PHE A 33 17.29 -7.20 22.26
CA PHE A 33 17.51 -8.12 23.37
C PHE A 33 18.93 -8.01 23.93
N TYR A 34 19.95 -7.97 23.06
CA TYR A 34 21.35 -7.85 23.46
C TYR A 34 21.69 -6.51 24.11
N LEU A 35 21.00 -5.43 23.73
CA LEU A 35 21.13 -4.11 24.35
C LEU A 35 20.26 -3.97 25.62
N SER A 36 19.29 -4.84 25.82
CA SER A 36 18.36 -4.78 26.94
C SER A 36 19.00 -5.28 28.25
N PRO A 37 18.41 -4.96 29.42
CA PRO A 37 18.87 -5.47 30.72
C PRO A 37 18.84 -7.00 30.85
N TRP A 38 18.14 -7.68 29.94
CA TRP A 38 18.02 -9.14 29.88
C TRP A 38 19.18 -9.83 29.13
N SER A 39 20.10 -9.05 28.58
CA SER A 39 21.30 -9.54 27.91
C SER A 39 22.30 -10.19 28.87
N PRO A 40 23.13 -11.15 28.41
CA PRO A 40 24.25 -11.68 29.19
C PRO A 40 25.24 -10.62 29.72
N GLN A 41 25.24 -9.41 29.12
CA GLN A 41 25.96 -8.22 29.60
C GLN A 41 24.96 -7.07 29.76
N PRO A 42 24.45 -6.79 30.97
CA PRO A 42 23.41 -5.76 31.15
C PRO A 42 24.00 -4.35 30.94
N SER A 43 23.53 -3.65 29.92
CA SER A 43 23.74 -2.22 29.76
C SER A 43 22.50 -1.44 30.20
N PRO A 44 22.60 -0.45 31.11
CA PRO A 44 21.46 0.36 31.54
C PRO A 44 20.99 1.35 30.46
N LEU A 45 21.79 1.55 29.41
CA LEU A 45 21.58 2.56 28.35
C LEU A 45 20.17 2.56 27.77
N LEU A 46 19.60 1.40 27.43
CA LEU A 46 18.25 1.31 26.84
C LEU A 46 17.16 1.65 27.86
N ALA A 47 17.34 1.25 29.12
CA ALA A 47 16.40 1.50 30.18
C ALA A 47 16.41 2.98 30.58
N ASP A 48 17.60 3.58 30.72
CA ASP A 48 17.78 5.01 31.01
C ASP A 48 17.24 5.87 29.86
N ALA A 49 17.53 5.47 28.62
CA ALA A 49 16.99 6.10 27.42
C ALA A 49 15.45 6.06 27.37
N PHE A 50 14.84 4.95 27.75
CA PHE A 50 13.38 4.82 27.79
C PHE A 50 12.77 5.64 28.95
N ALA A 51 13.40 5.56 30.12
CA ALA A 51 12.97 6.23 31.35
C ALA A 51 13.06 7.77 31.26
N ALA A 52 13.85 8.31 30.34
CA ALA A 52 13.93 9.74 30.07
C ALA A 52 12.57 10.38 29.73
N ASN A 53 11.77 9.71 28.91
CA ASN A 53 10.44 10.20 28.54
C ASN A 53 9.45 9.02 28.37
N PRO A 54 9.00 8.40 29.48
CA PRO A 54 8.29 7.12 29.44
C PRO A 54 6.97 7.20 28.65
N ALA A 55 6.28 8.34 28.74
CA ALA A 55 5.02 8.56 28.03
C ALA A 55 5.22 8.61 26.52
N LEU A 56 6.19 9.40 26.05
CA LEU A 56 6.48 9.54 24.63
C LEU A 56 7.12 8.28 24.04
N ASN A 57 8.12 7.72 24.72
CA ASN A 57 8.77 6.48 24.28
C ASN A 57 7.78 5.31 24.27
N GLY A 58 6.88 5.24 25.24
CA GLY A 58 5.78 4.27 25.25
C GLY A 58 4.83 4.44 24.06
N LEU A 59 4.50 5.69 23.70
CA LEU A 59 3.70 5.99 22.51
C LEU A 59 4.43 5.57 21.22
N ILE A 60 5.73 5.88 21.09
CA ILE A 60 6.55 5.44 19.95
C ILE A 60 6.52 3.92 19.81
N LEU A 61 6.74 3.18 20.91
CA LEU A 61 6.69 1.71 20.88
C LEU A 61 5.29 1.19 20.53
N GLY A 62 4.23 1.84 21.01
CA GLY A 62 2.85 1.51 20.65
C GLY A 62 2.58 1.68 19.16
N VAL A 63 2.97 2.82 18.59
CA VAL A 63 2.85 3.09 17.15
C VAL A 63 3.71 2.12 16.33
N LEU A 64 4.93 1.81 16.78
CA LEU A 64 5.81 0.82 16.15
C LEU A 64 5.15 -0.57 16.14
N ALA A 65 4.58 -1.02 17.27
CA ALA A 65 3.90 -2.29 17.35
C ALA A 65 2.69 -2.35 16.40
N ILE A 66 1.89 -1.28 16.34
CA ILE A 66 0.77 -1.16 15.39
C ILE A 66 1.29 -1.24 13.95
N GLY A 67 2.37 -0.52 13.62
CA GLY A 67 2.99 -0.53 12.29
C GLY A 67 3.51 -1.91 11.89
N ILE A 68 4.15 -2.64 12.81
CA ILE A 68 4.62 -4.01 12.56
C ILE A 68 3.43 -4.93 12.29
N ILE A 69 2.41 -4.91 13.15
CA ILE A 69 1.21 -5.75 13.00
C ILE A 69 0.49 -5.42 11.70
N TYR A 70 0.36 -4.14 11.37
CA TYR A 70 -0.30 -3.66 10.16
C TYR A 70 0.38 -4.20 8.90
N ASN A 71 1.71 -4.02 8.79
CA ASN A 71 2.47 -4.48 7.62
C ASN A 71 2.49 -6.00 7.48
N LEU A 72 2.62 -6.74 8.60
CA LEU A 72 2.54 -8.21 8.58
C LEU A 72 1.15 -8.69 8.15
N ARG A 73 0.08 -8.06 8.63
CA ARG A 73 -1.29 -8.36 8.17
C ARG A 73 -1.43 -8.06 6.68
N GLN A 74 -0.94 -6.92 6.23
CA GLN A 74 -1.05 -6.50 4.84
C GLN A 74 -0.33 -7.46 3.88
N ALA A 75 0.87 -7.93 4.22
CA ALA A 75 1.56 -8.99 3.48
C ALA A 75 0.81 -10.34 3.57
N GLY A 76 0.27 -10.68 4.74
CA GLY A 76 -0.44 -11.93 4.99
C GLY A 76 -1.80 -12.07 4.28
N VAL A 77 -2.46 -10.98 3.89
CA VAL A 77 -3.75 -11.05 3.18
C VAL A 77 -3.59 -11.51 1.73
N ILE A 78 -2.38 -11.44 1.15
CA ILE A 78 -2.10 -11.86 -0.22
C ILE A 78 -2.16 -13.39 -0.36
N ASP A 79 -1.71 -14.13 0.66
CA ASP A 79 -1.69 -15.59 0.66
C ASP A 79 -3.09 -16.24 0.47
N PRO A 80 -4.13 -15.88 1.26
CA PRO A 80 -5.50 -16.31 1.01
C PRO A 80 -6.02 -15.89 -0.37
N ALA A 81 -5.56 -14.76 -0.89
CA ALA A 81 -5.96 -14.21 -2.17
C ALA A 81 -5.46 -15.08 -3.33
N VAL A 82 -4.18 -15.44 -3.30
CA VAL A 82 -3.57 -16.38 -4.25
C VAL A 82 -4.28 -17.75 -4.19
N ARG A 83 -4.49 -18.29 -2.98
CA ARG A 83 -5.19 -19.58 -2.81
C ARG A 83 -6.62 -19.56 -3.36
N TRP A 84 -7.32 -18.43 -3.23
CA TRP A 84 -8.66 -18.29 -3.78
C TRP A 84 -8.65 -18.31 -5.32
N VAL A 85 -7.70 -17.61 -5.95
CA VAL A 85 -7.55 -17.60 -7.42
C VAL A 85 -7.14 -18.98 -7.95
N GLU A 86 -6.20 -19.65 -7.27
CA GLU A 86 -5.82 -21.04 -7.59
C GLU A 86 -7.02 -21.98 -7.50
N ALA A 87 -7.79 -21.92 -6.41
CA ALA A 87 -9.00 -22.74 -6.22
C ALA A 87 -10.10 -22.44 -7.25
N PHE A 88 -10.27 -21.17 -7.64
CA PHE A 88 -11.20 -20.77 -8.70
C PHE A 88 -10.77 -21.34 -10.06
N ARG A 89 -9.47 -21.30 -10.39
CA ARG A 89 -8.92 -21.86 -11.63
C ARG A 89 -9.09 -23.38 -11.73
N GLU A 90 -8.92 -24.09 -10.61
CA GLU A 90 -9.06 -25.54 -10.55
C GLU A 90 -10.53 -26.00 -10.53
N SER A 91 -11.46 -25.11 -10.17
CA SER A 91 -12.88 -25.44 -10.13
C SER A 91 -13.50 -25.50 -11.53
N VAL A 92 -14.14 -26.63 -11.83
CA VAL A 92 -14.87 -26.86 -13.10
C VAL A 92 -16.24 -26.15 -13.10
N ASP A 93 -16.82 -25.94 -11.92
CA ASP A 93 -18.08 -25.23 -11.69
C ASP A 93 -17.99 -24.40 -10.38
N PRO A 94 -17.40 -23.19 -10.44
CA PRO A 94 -17.13 -22.32 -9.29
C PRO A 94 -18.33 -22.07 -8.39
N ALA A 95 -19.54 -22.00 -8.96
CA ALA A 95 -20.80 -21.73 -8.27
C ALA A 95 -21.29 -22.90 -7.38
N ARG A 96 -20.84 -24.14 -7.66
CA ARG A 96 -21.22 -25.35 -6.89
C ARG A 96 -20.10 -25.89 -6.01
N SER A 97 -18.85 -25.52 -6.28
CA SER A 97 -17.70 -25.86 -5.44
C SER A 97 -17.63 -25.00 -4.17
N ARG A 98 -17.21 -25.61 -3.05
CA ARG A 98 -16.92 -24.88 -1.79
C ARG A 98 -15.63 -24.06 -1.95
N LEU A 99 -15.72 -22.90 -2.58
CA LEU A 99 -14.60 -21.96 -2.67
C LEU A 99 -14.22 -21.46 -1.25
N PRO A 100 -12.92 -21.22 -0.98
CA PRO A 100 -12.49 -20.54 0.24
C PRO A 100 -13.17 -19.17 0.36
N ARG A 101 -13.31 -18.66 1.59
CA ARG A 101 -13.91 -17.34 1.84
C ARG A 101 -13.07 -16.28 1.12
N ALA A 102 -13.67 -15.54 0.18
CA ALA A 102 -12.95 -14.52 -0.59
C ALA A 102 -12.37 -13.46 0.38
N PRO A 103 -11.05 -13.24 0.39
CA PRO A 103 -10.43 -12.23 1.23
C PRO A 103 -10.87 -10.82 0.82
N SER A 104 -10.79 -9.86 1.75
CA SER A 104 -11.27 -8.48 1.55
C SER A 104 -10.65 -7.78 0.34
N LEU A 105 -9.41 -8.11 -0.02
CA LEU A 105 -8.72 -7.60 -1.21
C LEU A 105 -9.33 -8.09 -2.54
N ILE A 106 -9.94 -9.29 -2.56
CA ILE A 106 -10.51 -9.91 -3.76
C ILE A 106 -12.05 -9.84 -3.77
N GLY A 107 -12.69 -9.43 -2.67
CA GLY A 107 -14.15 -9.53 -2.51
C GLY A 107 -14.99 -8.88 -3.62
N ALA A 108 -14.51 -7.79 -4.23
CA ALA A 108 -15.16 -7.16 -5.38
C ALA A 108 -14.95 -7.98 -6.67
N MET A 109 -13.73 -8.45 -6.92
CA MET A 109 -13.38 -9.31 -8.05
C MET A 109 -14.12 -10.65 -8.00
N SER A 110 -14.23 -11.29 -6.83
CA SER A 110 -14.89 -12.58 -6.72
C SER A 110 -16.34 -12.51 -7.18
N ARG A 111 -17.06 -11.43 -6.85
CA ARG A 111 -18.46 -11.27 -7.28
C ARG A 111 -18.58 -11.11 -8.79
N LEU A 112 -17.69 -10.34 -9.41
CA LEU A 112 -17.68 -10.11 -10.85
C LEU A 112 -17.24 -11.35 -11.64
N LEU A 113 -16.25 -12.10 -11.14
CA LEU A 113 -15.83 -13.37 -11.74
C LEU A 113 -16.92 -14.45 -11.62
N LEU A 114 -17.59 -14.55 -10.47
CA LEU A 114 -18.73 -15.46 -10.30
C LEU A 114 -19.94 -15.09 -11.18
N ASP A 115 -20.21 -13.79 -11.39
CA ASP A 115 -21.30 -13.32 -12.27
C ASP A 115 -20.96 -13.53 -13.77
N ALA A 116 -19.70 -13.32 -14.16
CA ALA A 116 -19.22 -13.61 -15.52
C ALA A 116 -19.29 -15.11 -15.85
N ASP A 117 -18.93 -15.97 -14.89
CA ASP A 117 -19.02 -17.43 -15.03
C ASP A 117 -20.47 -17.92 -15.10
N THR A 118 -21.37 -17.45 -14.23
CA THR A 118 -22.78 -17.86 -14.24
C THR A 118 -23.54 -17.42 -15.49
N ARG A 119 -23.17 -16.29 -16.11
CA ARG A 119 -23.78 -15.83 -17.36
C ARG A 119 -23.18 -16.43 -18.62
N SER A 120 -22.31 -17.45 -18.52
CA SER A 120 -21.55 -18.00 -19.67
C SER A 120 -20.77 -16.91 -20.45
N GLY A 121 -20.54 -15.77 -19.80
CA GLY A 121 -20.21 -14.49 -20.41
C GLY A 121 -18.79 -14.13 -20.09
N LYS A 122 -17.89 -14.58 -20.97
CA LYS A 122 -16.51 -14.13 -21.14
C LYS A 122 -16.30 -12.68 -20.64
N LEU A 123 -15.35 -12.46 -19.73
CA LEU A 123 -15.02 -11.12 -19.21
C LEU A 123 -14.72 -10.17 -20.38
N SER A 124 -15.38 -9.02 -20.42
CA SER A 124 -15.03 -7.97 -21.38
C SER A 124 -13.74 -7.27 -20.95
N PRO A 125 -12.91 -6.75 -21.88
CA PRO A 125 -11.73 -5.97 -21.55
C PRO A 125 -12.02 -4.81 -20.59
N GLU A 126 -13.20 -4.20 -20.69
CA GLU A 126 -13.66 -3.13 -19.82
C GLU A 126 -13.88 -3.61 -18.37
N SER A 127 -14.48 -4.80 -18.19
CA SER A 127 -14.69 -5.40 -16.87
C SER A 127 -13.38 -5.79 -16.18
N THR A 128 -12.41 -6.31 -16.93
CA THR A 128 -11.06 -6.62 -16.46
C THR A 128 -10.33 -5.36 -15.96
N ARG A 129 -10.39 -4.27 -16.72
CA ARG A 129 -9.78 -2.98 -16.33
C ARG A 129 -10.43 -2.42 -15.07
N ALA A 130 -11.76 -2.45 -14.96
CA ALA A 130 -12.47 -1.97 -13.77
C ALA A 130 -12.10 -2.79 -12.52
N ILE A 131 -11.89 -4.11 -12.65
CA ILE A 131 -11.43 -4.96 -11.56
C ILE A 131 -10.01 -4.56 -11.11
N LEU A 132 -9.08 -4.45 -12.07
CA LEU A 132 -7.69 -4.07 -11.80
C LEU A 132 -7.58 -2.68 -11.16
N ASP A 133 -8.36 -1.71 -11.63
CA ASP A 133 -8.41 -0.35 -11.07
C ASP A 133 -8.92 -0.35 -9.61
N SER A 134 -9.97 -1.13 -9.33
CA SER A 134 -10.52 -1.26 -7.98
C SER A 134 -9.56 -1.93 -6.99
N ILE A 135 -8.76 -2.90 -7.45
CA ILE A 135 -7.75 -3.59 -6.65
C ILE A 135 -6.55 -2.66 -6.42
N GLY A 136 -6.10 -1.97 -7.47
CA GLY A 136 -5.03 -0.97 -7.41
C GLY A 136 -5.32 0.10 -6.36
N THR A 137 -6.52 0.70 -6.43
CA THR A 137 -6.96 1.74 -5.48
C THR A 137 -6.92 1.23 -4.03
N ARG A 138 -7.45 0.02 -3.76
CA ARG A 138 -7.43 -0.56 -2.40
C ARG A 138 -6.01 -0.86 -1.89
N MET A 139 -5.11 -1.25 -2.79
CA MET A 139 -3.71 -1.49 -2.46
C MET A 139 -2.96 -0.18 -2.20
N ASP A 140 -3.27 0.89 -2.94
CA ASP A 140 -2.74 2.24 -2.71
C ASP A 140 -3.20 2.80 -1.35
N GLU A 141 -4.50 2.68 -1.02
CA GLU A 141 -5.05 3.08 0.30
C GLU A 141 -4.29 2.40 1.45
N GLY A 142 -3.99 1.11 1.30
CA GLY A 142 -3.21 0.37 2.29
C GLY A 142 -1.76 0.87 2.43
N ARG A 143 -1.13 1.27 1.32
CA ARG A 143 0.25 1.80 1.32
C ARG A 143 0.34 3.19 1.93
N GLU A 144 -0.69 4.00 1.75
CA GLU A 144 -0.75 5.33 2.36
C GLU A 144 -0.70 5.26 3.90
N MET A 145 -1.42 4.30 4.49
CA MET A 145 -1.40 4.08 5.94
C MET A 145 -0.02 3.62 6.45
N GLY A 146 0.69 2.75 5.72
CA GLY A 146 2.05 2.36 6.06
C GLY A 146 3.00 3.56 6.10
N ARG A 147 2.93 4.42 5.08
CA ARG A 147 3.71 5.66 4.99
C ARG A 147 3.34 6.67 6.09
N TYR A 148 2.07 6.77 6.44
CA TYR A 148 1.63 7.60 7.55
C TYR A 148 2.26 7.16 8.87
N LEU A 149 2.24 5.85 9.18
CA LEU A 149 2.84 5.32 10.41
C LEU A 149 4.36 5.54 10.46
N MET A 150 5.06 5.41 9.32
CA MET A 150 6.48 5.74 9.21
C MET A 150 6.74 7.23 9.53
N ASN A 151 6.00 8.13 8.90
CA ASN A 151 6.15 9.57 9.11
C ASN A 151 5.77 9.98 10.53
N LEU A 152 4.75 9.33 11.12
CA LEU A 152 4.34 9.54 12.49
C LEU A 152 5.45 9.15 13.46
N LEU A 153 6.15 8.04 13.25
CA LEU A 153 7.29 7.63 14.09
C LEU A 153 8.44 8.62 14.01
N VAL A 154 8.76 9.13 12.82
CA VAL A 154 9.76 10.20 12.66
C VAL A 154 9.33 11.45 13.41
N PHE A 155 8.08 11.88 13.22
CA PHE A 155 7.52 13.06 13.88
C PHE A 155 7.54 12.93 15.41
N LEU A 156 7.12 11.80 15.96
CA LEU A 156 7.19 11.53 17.41
C LEU A 156 8.65 11.55 17.92
N GLY A 157 9.59 11.01 17.15
CA GLY A 157 11.02 11.08 17.49
C GLY A 157 11.54 12.51 17.57
N LEU A 158 11.20 13.34 16.58
CA LEU A 158 11.53 14.77 16.57
C LEU A 158 10.87 15.50 17.74
N LEU A 159 9.60 15.19 18.04
CA LEU A 159 8.87 15.76 19.16
C LEU A 159 9.55 15.45 20.51
N GLY A 160 10.16 14.27 20.65
CA GLY A 160 10.95 13.91 21.82
C GLY A 160 12.18 14.82 22.02
N THR A 161 12.90 15.15 20.93
CA THR A 161 14.02 16.09 21.03
C THR A 161 13.57 17.49 21.40
N PHE A 162 12.43 17.95 20.87
CA PHE A 162 11.87 19.23 21.23
C PHE A 162 11.49 19.29 22.72
N TRP A 163 10.89 18.21 23.23
CA TRP A 163 10.51 18.13 24.65
C TRP A 163 11.72 18.20 25.57
N GLY A 164 12.78 17.47 25.26
CA GLY A 164 13.98 17.52 26.09
C GLY A 164 14.72 18.86 25.99
N LEU A 165 14.68 19.54 24.83
CA LEU A 165 15.18 20.91 24.74
C LEU A 165 14.38 21.86 25.65
N LEU A 166 13.05 21.73 25.72
CA LEU A 166 12.24 22.52 26.65
C LEU A 166 12.62 22.26 28.12
N GLU A 167 12.90 21.00 28.47
CA GLU A 167 13.37 20.64 29.81
C GLU A 167 14.72 21.29 30.12
N THR A 168 15.66 21.30 29.17
CA THR A 168 16.94 22.00 29.35
C THR A 168 16.78 23.51 29.51
N VAL A 169 15.87 24.13 28.76
CA VAL A 169 15.60 25.58 28.86
C VAL A 169 15.00 25.92 30.23
N ASN A 170 14.06 25.12 30.72
CA ASN A 170 13.46 25.32 32.04
C ASN A 170 14.51 25.17 33.15
N ALA A 171 15.36 24.15 33.09
CA ALA A 171 16.43 23.95 34.06
C ALA A 171 17.44 25.11 34.07
N VAL A 172 17.77 25.68 32.90
CA VAL A 172 18.62 26.88 32.81
C VAL A 172 17.92 28.11 33.41
N ALA A 173 16.61 28.29 33.15
CA ALA A 173 15.85 29.38 33.76
C ALA A 173 15.80 29.27 35.29
N ASP A 174 15.57 28.06 35.82
CA ASP A 174 15.57 27.79 37.25
C ASP A 174 16.94 28.04 37.88
N THR A 175 18.01 27.68 37.19
CA THR A 175 19.40 27.96 37.59
C THR A 175 19.66 29.46 37.73
N ILE A 176 19.23 30.26 36.74
CA ILE A 176 19.39 31.72 36.74
C ILE A 176 18.59 32.35 37.89
N ASN A 177 17.35 31.90 38.09
CA ASN A 177 16.51 32.36 39.19
C ASN A 177 17.08 31.98 40.56
N GLY A 178 17.64 30.78 40.69
CA GLY A 178 18.31 30.32 41.91
C GLY A 178 19.53 31.18 42.26
N LEU A 179 20.35 31.52 41.26
CA LEU A 179 21.53 32.37 41.45
C LEU A 179 21.16 33.81 41.85
N ALA A 180 20.09 34.38 41.28
CA ALA A 180 19.60 35.71 41.64
C ALA A 180 19.18 35.82 43.12
N ASN A 181 18.84 34.69 43.75
CA ASN A 181 18.35 34.64 45.13
C ASN A 181 19.44 34.23 46.16
N THR A 182 20.65 33.89 45.73
CA THR A 182 21.70 33.37 46.61
C THR A 182 22.71 34.46 46.99
N GLY A 183 22.59 35.03 48.19
CA GLY A 183 23.48 36.07 48.72
C GLY A 183 24.79 35.53 49.34
N GLY A 184 25.58 34.78 48.57
CA GLY A 184 26.84 34.15 49.02
C GLY A 184 28.11 34.68 48.34
N ALA A 185 29.29 34.19 48.76
CA ALA A 185 30.58 34.56 48.17
C ALA A 185 30.66 34.16 46.68
N ALA A 186 31.35 34.97 45.86
CA ALA A 186 31.42 34.78 44.40
C ALA A 186 31.95 33.42 43.95
N GLU A 187 32.76 32.75 44.79
CA GLU A 187 33.36 31.44 44.53
C GLU A 187 32.35 30.28 44.67
N ASP A 188 31.40 30.41 45.60
CA ASP A 188 30.29 29.47 45.78
C ASP A 188 29.27 29.61 44.64
N ALA A 189 29.00 30.85 44.21
CA ALA A 189 28.11 31.17 43.10
C ALA A 189 28.54 30.52 41.77
N VAL A 190 29.85 30.52 41.47
CA VAL A 190 30.40 29.88 40.26
C VAL A 190 30.33 28.35 40.34
N THR A 191 30.63 27.77 41.50
CA THR A 191 30.55 26.31 41.70
C THR A 191 29.11 25.82 41.57
N GLN A 192 28.15 26.60 42.08
CA GLN A 192 26.72 26.32 41.99
C GLN A 192 26.21 26.48 40.56
N LEU A 193 26.66 27.50 39.82
CA LEU A 193 26.37 27.66 38.39
C LEU A 193 26.88 26.46 37.56
N ILE A 194 28.11 25.99 37.82
CA ILE A 194 28.68 24.82 37.13
C ILE A 194 27.87 23.56 37.45
N ALA A 195 27.49 23.33 38.71
CA ALA A 195 26.67 22.19 39.10
C ALA A 195 25.29 22.21 38.43
N ASN A 196 24.64 23.36 38.45
CA ASN A 196 23.29 23.56 37.91
C ASN A 196 23.23 23.53 36.37
N LEU A 197 24.32 23.87 35.66
CA LEU A 197 24.39 23.72 34.21
C LEU A 197 24.73 22.29 33.75
N ARG A 198 25.30 21.46 34.64
CA ARG A 198 25.73 20.09 34.32
C ARG A 198 24.54 19.15 34.14
N GLU A 199 23.50 19.34 34.94
CA GLU A 199 22.26 18.55 34.90
C GLU A 199 21.54 18.67 33.54
N PRO A 200 21.20 19.86 33.02
CA PRO A 200 20.59 20.00 31.69
C PRO A 200 21.51 19.56 30.55
N LEU A 201 22.83 19.72 30.68
CA LEU A 201 23.78 19.20 29.68
C LEU A 201 23.77 17.66 29.62
N SER A 202 23.60 16.98 30.76
CA SER A 202 23.46 15.51 30.80
C SER A 202 22.09 15.04 30.29
N GLY A 203 21.03 15.81 30.57
CA GLY A 203 19.65 15.54 30.15
C GLY A 203 19.42 15.63 28.64
N MET A 204 20.29 16.34 27.91
CA MET A 204 20.23 16.44 26.46
C MET A 204 20.49 15.10 25.76
N GLY A 205 21.38 14.27 26.30
CA GLY A 205 21.67 12.93 25.74
C GLY A 205 20.48 11.98 25.87
N THR A 206 19.77 12.06 26.99
CA THR A 206 18.54 11.29 27.24
C THR A 206 17.35 11.81 26.44
N ALA A 207 17.28 13.11 26.13
CA ALA A 207 16.29 13.66 25.20
C ALA A 207 16.45 13.13 23.77
N PHE A 208 17.69 12.96 23.32
CA PHE A 208 18.01 12.48 21.98
C PHE A 208 17.60 11.02 21.76
N SER A 209 17.52 10.21 22.83
CA SER A 209 17.14 8.80 22.72
C SER A 209 15.74 8.60 22.12
N SER A 210 14.80 9.50 22.42
CA SER A 210 13.44 9.48 21.88
C SER A 210 13.44 9.59 20.35
N SER A 211 14.34 10.41 19.79
CA SER A 211 14.54 10.51 18.34
C SER A 211 15.13 9.24 17.75
N LEU A 212 16.08 8.60 18.46
CA LEU A 212 16.61 7.30 18.03
C LEU A 212 15.53 6.21 18.02
N PHE A 213 14.62 6.19 19.00
CA PHE A 213 13.48 5.26 18.98
C PHE A 213 12.53 5.56 17.81
N GLY A 214 12.21 6.83 17.54
CA GLY A 214 11.33 7.22 16.45
C GLY A 214 11.93 6.92 15.07
N LEU A 215 13.19 7.27 14.84
CA LEU A 215 13.91 7.00 13.59
C LEU A 215 14.22 5.50 13.40
N GLY A 216 14.63 4.80 14.46
CA GLY A 216 14.82 3.35 14.41
C GLY A 216 13.51 2.62 14.12
N GLY A 217 12.43 3.04 14.78
CA GLY A 217 11.08 2.53 14.53
C GLY A 217 10.60 2.79 13.11
N SER A 218 10.82 3.98 12.57
CA SER A 218 10.41 4.32 11.20
C SER A 218 11.18 3.51 10.15
N LEU A 219 12.46 3.21 10.38
CA LEU A 219 13.25 2.31 9.53
C LEU A 219 12.71 0.87 9.56
N ILE A 220 12.34 0.37 10.75
CA ILE A 220 11.74 -0.97 10.88
C ILE A 220 10.43 -1.03 10.09
N VAL A 221 9.52 -0.09 10.35
CA VAL A 221 8.23 -0.02 9.66
C VAL A 221 8.42 0.18 8.15
N GLY A 222 9.36 1.01 7.73
CA GLY A 222 9.65 1.27 6.33
C GLY A 222 10.20 0.06 5.58
N PHE A 223 11.07 -0.75 6.21
CA PHE A 223 11.49 -2.01 5.61
C PHE A 223 10.31 -2.97 5.45
N LEU A 224 9.43 -3.07 6.46
CA LEU A 224 8.24 -3.93 6.38
C LEU A 224 7.28 -3.47 5.28
N ASP A 225 7.04 -2.16 5.16
CA ASP A 225 6.19 -1.55 4.13
C ASP A 225 6.73 -1.83 2.72
N LEU A 226 8.05 -1.77 2.53
CA LEU A 226 8.68 -2.15 1.26
C LEU A 226 8.43 -3.63 0.90
N GLN A 227 8.57 -4.55 1.86
CA GLN A 227 8.31 -5.97 1.62
C GLN A 227 6.83 -6.23 1.30
N ALA A 228 5.92 -5.59 2.02
CA ALA A 228 4.47 -5.69 1.76
C ALA A 228 4.11 -5.11 0.38
N GLY A 229 4.68 -3.95 0.02
CA GLY A 229 4.49 -3.33 -1.29
C GLY A 229 5.03 -4.16 -2.45
N GLN A 230 6.20 -4.80 -2.28
CA GLN A 230 6.74 -5.73 -3.28
C GLN A 230 5.82 -6.95 -3.49
N ALA A 231 5.34 -7.56 -2.40
CA ALA A 231 4.43 -8.69 -2.47
C ALA A 231 3.11 -8.31 -3.17
N GLN A 232 2.59 -7.12 -2.86
CA GLN A 232 1.40 -6.54 -3.48
C GLN A 232 1.58 -6.31 -4.98
N ASN A 233 2.64 -5.59 -5.38
CA ASN A 233 2.91 -5.32 -6.79
C ASN A 233 3.08 -6.62 -7.58
N ARG A 234 3.77 -7.61 -7.01
CA ARG A 234 3.92 -8.92 -7.64
C ARG A 234 2.57 -9.60 -7.86
N PHE A 235 1.71 -9.60 -6.85
CA PHE A 235 0.36 -10.14 -6.96
C PHE A 235 -0.48 -9.42 -8.02
N TYR A 236 -0.39 -8.08 -8.09
CA TYR A 236 -1.07 -7.29 -9.12
C TYR A 236 -0.61 -7.68 -10.53
N THR A 237 0.70 -7.75 -10.77
CA THR A 237 1.25 -8.18 -12.07
C THR A 237 0.81 -9.61 -12.42
N ASP A 238 0.88 -10.54 -11.46
CA ASP A 238 0.45 -11.93 -11.70
C ASP A 238 -1.07 -11.99 -12.02
N LEU A 239 -1.90 -11.13 -11.42
CA LEU A 239 -3.32 -11.00 -11.75
C LEU A 239 -3.55 -10.39 -13.14
N GLU A 240 -2.82 -9.34 -13.48
CA GLU A 240 -2.88 -8.69 -14.79
C GLU A 240 -2.57 -9.68 -15.91
N ASP A 241 -1.46 -10.42 -15.78
CA ASP A 241 -1.05 -11.46 -16.73
C ASP A 241 -2.13 -12.56 -16.87
N TRP A 242 -2.73 -12.97 -15.75
CA TRP A 242 -3.80 -13.98 -15.75
C TRP A 242 -5.06 -13.49 -16.47
N LEU A 243 -5.51 -12.27 -16.19
CA LEU A 243 -6.71 -11.69 -16.82
C LEU A 243 -6.48 -11.38 -18.31
N ALA A 244 -5.26 -10.95 -18.67
CA ALA A 244 -4.86 -10.78 -20.06
C ALA A 244 -4.96 -12.11 -20.84
N GLY A 245 -4.43 -13.20 -20.27
CA GLY A 245 -4.52 -14.54 -20.85
C GLY A 245 -5.97 -15.03 -21.05
N MET A 246 -6.87 -14.69 -20.14
CA MET A 246 -8.30 -15.00 -20.26
C MET A 246 -8.98 -14.17 -21.36
N THR A 247 -8.57 -12.92 -21.55
CA THR A 247 -9.12 -12.02 -22.58
C THR A 247 -8.60 -12.36 -23.99
N GLU A 248 -7.36 -12.83 -24.12
CA GLU A 248 -6.78 -13.26 -25.41
C GLU A 248 -7.41 -14.57 -25.92
N THR A 249 -7.68 -15.53 -25.03
CA THR A 249 -8.46 -16.74 -25.37
C THR A 249 -9.89 -16.39 -25.81
N VAL A 250 -10.46 -15.30 -25.30
CA VAL A 250 -11.77 -14.80 -25.71
C VAL A 250 -11.74 -14.21 -27.13
N ARG A 251 -10.67 -13.50 -27.51
CA ARG A 251 -10.49 -12.97 -28.87
C ARG A 251 -10.29 -14.08 -29.90
N THR A 252 -9.56 -15.13 -29.57
CA THR A 252 -9.32 -16.28 -30.47
C THR A 252 -10.50 -17.26 -30.51
N GLY A 253 -11.29 -17.38 -29.43
CA GLY A 253 -12.49 -18.21 -29.39
C GLY A 253 -13.78 -17.56 -29.92
N GLY A 254 -13.69 -16.41 -30.60
CA GLY A 254 -14.83 -15.62 -31.11
C GLY A 254 -14.89 -15.46 -32.63
N LYS A 255 -13.85 -15.89 -33.36
CA LYS A 255 -13.85 -16.02 -34.83
C LYS A 255 -13.08 -17.30 -35.17
N GLY A 256 -13.62 -18.07 -36.12
CA GLY A 256 -13.22 -19.46 -36.42
C GLY A 256 -11.72 -19.71 -36.34
N GLY A 257 -11.37 -20.83 -35.71
CA GLY A 257 -10.00 -21.25 -35.50
C GLY A 257 -9.20 -21.27 -36.81
N ALA A 258 -8.21 -20.41 -36.90
CA ALA A 258 -7.04 -20.61 -37.73
C ALA A 258 -5.91 -20.98 -36.78
N THR A 259 -5.56 -22.26 -36.77
CA THR A 259 -4.32 -22.77 -36.19
C THR A 259 -3.17 -22.05 -36.88
N TYR A 260 -2.50 -21.13 -36.20
CA TYR A 260 -1.24 -20.56 -36.66
C TYR A 260 -0.17 -21.65 -36.60
N SER A 261 -0.13 -22.45 -37.66
CA SER A 261 1.01 -23.28 -38.02
C SER A 261 1.97 -22.34 -38.74
N ALA A 262 3.23 -22.29 -38.30
CA ALA A 262 4.28 -21.44 -38.84
C ALA A 262 4.76 -21.96 -40.22
N ASP A 263 3.88 -21.88 -41.22
CA ASP A 263 4.18 -21.92 -42.65
C ASP A 263 3.19 -20.96 -43.31
N ILE A 264 3.52 -19.66 -43.32
CA ILE A 264 2.69 -18.64 -43.96
C ILE A 264 3.13 -18.54 -45.42
N ASP A 265 2.26 -19.02 -46.31
CA ASP A 265 2.30 -18.67 -47.72
C ASP A 265 1.85 -17.19 -47.86
N ASP A 266 2.60 -16.39 -48.64
CA ASP A 266 2.47 -14.92 -48.72
C ASP A 266 1.03 -14.44 -49.09
N GLY A 267 0.22 -15.33 -49.68
CA GLY A 267 -1.17 -15.06 -50.03
C GLY A 267 -2.13 -14.96 -48.82
N ASP A 268 -1.85 -15.65 -47.71
CA ASP A 268 -2.75 -15.70 -46.54
C ASP A 268 -2.61 -14.45 -45.65
N LEU A 269 -1.43 -13.82 -45.67
CA LEU A 269 -1.17 -12.56 -44.98
C LEU A 269 -1.98 -11.40 -45.59
N VAL A 270 -2.11 -11.38 -46.93
CA VAL A 270 -2.88 -10.36 -47.64
C VAL A 270 -4.38 -10.48 -47.34
N GLY A 271 -4.89 -11.70 -47.24
CA GLY A 271 -6.28 -11.97 -46.84
C GLY A 271 -6.57 -11.54 -45.40
N ALA A 272 -5.63 -11.81 -44.48
CA ALA A 272 -5.74 -11.40 -43.09
C ALA A 272 -5.73 -9.86 -42.92
N ILE A 273 -4.90 -9.16 -43.70
CA ILE A 273 -4.84 -7.68 -43.70
C ILE A 273 -6.15 -7.09 -44.25
N GLN A 274 -6.69 -7.62 -45.35
CA GLN A 274 -7.97 -7.15 -45.90
C GLN A 274 -9.15 -7.40 -44.96
N ALA A 275 -9.17 -8.55 -44.26
CA ALA A 275 -10.18 -8.83 -43.25
C ALA A 275 -10.06 -7.91 -42.02
N LEU A 276 -8.83 -7.52 -41.65
CA LEU A 276 -8.57 -6.56 -40.59
C LEU A 276 -9.00 -5.14 -40.98
N GLU A 277 -8.70 -4.70 -42.21
CA GLU A 277 -9.15 -3.41 -42.74
C GLU A 277 -10.67 -3.32 -42.80
N ALA A 278 -11.35 -4.37 -43.28
CA ALA A 278 -12.81 -4.42 -43.31
C ALA A 278 -13.43 -4.39 -41.90
N ALA A 279 -12.82 -5.11 -40.94
CA ALA A 279 -13.27 -5.10 -39.55
C ALA A 279 -13.01 -3.74 -38.86
N LEU A 280 -11.92 -3.07 -39.21
CA LEU A 280 -11.59 -1.75 -38.69
C LEU A 280 -12.54 -0.69 -39.24
N ALA A 281 -12.82 -0.71 -40.55
CA ALA A 281 -13.77 0.17 -41.22
C ALA A 281 -15.20 0.05 -40.63
N ALA A 282 -15.66 -1.17 -40.36
CA ALA A 282 -16.97 -1.40 -39.74
C ALA A 282 -17.02 -0.85 -38.29
N ASN A 283 -15.92 -0.95 -37.54
CA ASN A 283 -15.84 -0.42 -36.18
C ASN A 283 -15.76 1.11 -36.16
N THR A 284 -15.01 1.73 -37.07
CA THR A 284 -14.96 3.20 -37.18
C THR A 284 -16.30 3.77 -37.64
N GLU A 285 -17.00 3.13 -38.58
CA GLU A 285 -18.34 3.57 -38.97
C GLU A 285 -19.33 3.52 -37.80
N THR A 286 -19.27 2.45 -36.99
CA THR A 286 -20.13 2.31 -35.80
C THR A 286 -19.82 3.37 -34.75
N GLN A 287 -18.53 3.67 -34.51
CA GLN A 287 -18.11 4.73 -33.59
C GLN A 287 -18.50 6.12 -34.09
N ILE A 288 -18.38 6.39 -35.39
CA ILE A 288 -18.78 7.68 -35.99
C ILE A 288 -20.29 7.86 -35.85
N LYS A 289 -21.11 6.82 -36.08
CA LYS A 289 -22.56 6.89 -35.88
C LYS A 289 -22.93 7.10 -34.42
N ALA A 290 -22.24 6.43 -33.48
CA ALA A 290 -22.46 6.62 -32.05
C ALA A 290 -22.09 8.05 -31.59
N ALA A 291 -20.95 8.57 -32.04
CA ALA A 291 -20.50 9.94 -31.73
C ALA A 291 -21.42 11.00 -32.37
N ALA A 292 -21.91 10.75 -33.59
CA ALA A 292 -22.91 11.62 -34.24
C ALA A 292 -24.24 11.63 -33.48
N GLY A 293 -24.66 10.49 -32.93
CA GLY A 293 -25.86 10.39 -32.07
C GLY A 293 -25.71 11.20 -30.78
N GLN A 294 -24.59 11.02 -30.07
CA GLN A 294 -24.31 11.75 -28.82
C GLN A 294 -24.21 13.26 -29.04
N THR A 295 -23.61 13.70 -30.16
CA THR A 295 -23.52 15.14 -30.48
C THR A 295 -24.85 15.75 -30.90
N ALA A 296 -25.77 14.97 -31.50
CA ALA A 296 -27.13 15.42 -31.78
C ALA A 296 -27.96 15.56 -30.49
N GLU A 297 -27.88 14.56 -29.60
CA GLU A 297 -28.54 14.57 -28.30
C GLU A 297 -28.08 15.75 -27.43
N LEU A 298 -26.77 16.00 -27.37
CA LEU A 298 -26.20 17.13 -26.65
C LEU A 298 -26.67 18.48 -27.21
N LYS A 299 -26.80 18.61 -28.53
CA LYS A 299 -27.32 19.84 -29.17
C LYS A 299 -28.79 20.07 -28.83
N ASP A 300 -29.59 19.02 -28.77
CA ASP A 300 -31.00 19.12 -28.42
C ASP A 300 -31.19 19.47 -26.93
N GLU A 301 -30.32 18.95 -26.06
CA GLU A 301 -30.29 19.31 -24.65
C GLU A 301 -29.87 20.77 -24.44
N ILE A 302 -28.84 21.25 -25.14
CA ILE A 302 -28.44 22.67 -25.11
C ILE A 302 -29.57 23.58 -25.62
N ARG A 303 -30.29 23.19 -26.67
CA ARG A 303 -31.46 23.93 -27.17
C ARG A 303 -32.63 23.91 -26.17
N ALA A 304 -32.85 22.80 -25.47
CA ALA A 304 -33.85 22.72 -24.41
C ALA A 304 -33.48 23.65 -23.24
N LEU A 305 -32.20 23.64 -22.81
CA LEU A 305 -31.69 24.50 -21.76
C LEU A 305 -31.83 26.00 -22.12
N ASN A 306 -31.47 26.37 -23.35
CA ASN A 306 -31.59 27.75 -23.83
C ASN A 306 -33.07 28.22 -23.88
N ARG A 307 -33.99 27.35 -24.31
CA ARG A 307 -35.44 27.67 -24.28
C ARG A 307 -35.95 27.89 -22.85
N THR A 308 -35.47 27.11 -21.89
CA THR A 308 -35.83 27.27 -20.47
C THR A 308 -35.24 28.56 -19.90
N LEU A 309 -33.98 28.89 -20.21
CA LEU A 309 -33.33 30.13 -19.79
C LEU A 309 -34.03 31.39 -20.33
N ILE A 310 -34.42 31.39 -21.61
CA ILE A 310 -35.17 32.51 -22.22
C ILE A 310 -36.55 32.66 -21.55
N ARG A 311 -37.21 31.56 -21.18
CA ARG A 311 -38.51 31.59 -20.49
C ARG A 311 -38.43 32.12 -19.06
N VAL A 312 -37.30 31.89 -18.38
CA VAL A 312 -37.04 32.38 -17.01
C VAL A 312 -36.52 33.82 -17.02
N GLY A 313 -35.76 34.23 -18.05
CA GLY A 313 -35.22 35.59 -18.17
C GLY A 313 -36.12 36.62 -18.86
N GLY A 314 -37.21 36.19 -19.52
CA GLY A 314 -38.17 37.07 -20.18
C GLY A 314 -39.46 37.35 -19.40
N GLY A 315 -39.47 36.98 -18.12
CA GLY A 315 -40.59 37.18 -17.19
C GLY A 315 -40.28 38.21 -16.12
N GLU A 316 -39.94 39.43 -16.54
CA GLU A 316 -40.08 40.68 -15.76
C GLU A 316 -40.67 41.76 -16.66
#